data_AF-A0AAW4KKI3-F1
#
_entry.id   AF-A0AAW4KKI3-F1
#
_cell.length_a   1.000
_cell.length_b   1.000
_cell.length_c   1.000
_cell.angle_alpha   90.00
_cell.angle_beta   90.00
_cell.angle_gamma   90.00
#
_symmetry.space_group_name_H-M   'P 1'
#
loop_
_entity.id
_entity.type
_entity.pdbx_description
1 polymer ?
#
loop_
_entity_poly.entity_id
_entity_poly.type
_entity_poly.pdbx_seq_one_letter_code
_entity_poly.pdbx_strand_id
1 'polypeptide(L)'
;MTSSGYNLYNKSARDSQGELIERYAPLVKRIAYHLLARLPASVQVEDLIQAGMIGLLEVSTKYDASKGASFETYAGIRIRGAMLDEV
;
A
#
# COMPACT_ATOMS: atom_id res chain seq x y z
N MET A 1 26.46 -27.06 -2.28
CA MET A 1 26.39 -26.04 -3.35
C MET A 1 24.93 -25.72 -3.67
N THR A 2 24.20 -24.92 -2.89
CA THR A 2 22.81 -24.51 -3.27
C THR A 2 22.29 -23.22 -2.61
N SER A 3 23.09 -22.45 -1.86
CA SER A 3 22.59 -21.21 -1.21
C SER A 3 22.56 -19.96 -2.12
N SER A 4 23.16 -20.01 -3.32
CA SER A 4 23.28 -18.82 -4.18
C SER A 4 21.97 -18.49 -4.92
N GLY A 5 21.26 -19.50 -5.43
CA GLY A 5 20.02 -19.29 -6.21
C GLY A 5 18.84 -18.74 -5.40
N TYR A 6 18.61 -19.26 -4.19
CA TYR A 6 17.48 -18.87 -3.33
C TYR A 6 17.53 -17.39 -2.91
N ASN A 7 18.73 -16.85 -2.70
CA ASN A 7 18.90 -15.44 -2.30
C ASN A 7 18.65 -14.47 -3.46
N LEU A 8 18.88 -14.85 -4.72
CA LEU A 8 18.56 -14.00 -5.87
C LEU A 8 17.05 -13.88 -6.11
N TYR A 9 16.29 -14.98 -5.99
CA TYR A 9 14.83 -14.97 -6.18
C TYR A 9 14.11 -14.12 -5.13
N ASN A 10 14.55 -14.18 -3.87
CA ASN A 10 13.97 -13.35 -2.81
C ASN A 10 14.33 -11.86 -2.98
N LYS A 11 15.48 -11.55 -3.58
CA LYS A 11 15.89 -10.17 -3.84
C LYS A 11 15.02 -9.52 -4.92
N SER A 12 14.83 -10.19 -6.07
CA SER A 12 14.02 -9.64 -7.17
C SER A 12 12.55 -9.44 -6.80
N ALA A 13 11.97 -10.33 -5.98
CA ALA A 13 10.62 -10.18 -5.47
C ALA A 13 10.49 -8.97 -4.53
N ARG A 14 11.48 -8.74 -3.66
CA ARG A 14 11.51 -7.56 -2.78
C ARG A 14 11.72 -6.26 -3.53
N ASP A 15 12.59 -6.26 -4.53
CA ASP A 15 12.82 -5.09 -5.39
C ASP A 15 11.52 -4.71 -6.13
N SER A 16 10.80 -5.70 -6.67
CA SER A 16 9.48 -5.49 -7.31
C SER A 16 8.43 -4.94 -6.34
N GLN A 17 8.45 -5.37 -5.07
CA GLN A 17 7.56 -4.83 -4.03
C GLN A 17 7.89 -3.39 -3.68
N GLY A 18 9.18 -3.06 -3.55
CA GLY A 18 9.67 -1.71 -3.33
C GLY A 18 9.20 -0.74 -4.43
N GLU A 19 9.33 -1.15 -5.69
CA GLU A 19 8.86 -0.38 -6.84
C GLU A 19 7.35 -0.09 -6.79
N LEU A 20 6.53 -1.08 -6.39
CA LEU A 20 5.09 -0.87 -6.22
C LEU A 20 4.80 0.14 -5.09
N ILE A 21 5.49 0.03 -3.96
CA ILE A 21 5.29 0.95 -2.83
C ILE A 21 5.64 2.39 -3.24
N GLU A 22 6.80 2.59 -3.86
CA GLU A 22 7.24 3.91 -4.32
C GLU A 22 6.28 4.50 -5.35
N ARG A 23 5.86 3.69 -6.34
CA ARG A 23 4.95 4.11 -7.40
C ARG A 23 3.59 4.52 -6.86
N TYR A 24 3.07 3.85 -5.83
CA TYR A 24 1.72 4.07 -5.32
C TYR A 24 1.66 4.85 -3.99
N ALA A 25 2.80 5.26 -3.41
CA ALA A 25 2.80 6.18 -2.27
C ALA A 25 2.03 7.50 -2.51
N PRO A 26 2.03 8.12 -3.71
CA PRO A 26 1.18 9.29 -3.99
C PRO A 26 -0.33 8.99 -3.89
N LEU A 27 -0.76 7.77 -4.17
CA LEU A 27 -2.17 7.35 -4.04
C LEU A 27 -2.62 7.41 -2.58
N VAL A 28 -1.76 7.00 -1.64
CA VAL A 28 -2.02 7.09 -0.20
C VAL A 28 -2.31 8.53 0.20
N LYS A 29 -1.44 9.48 -0.18
CA LYS A 29 -1.66 10.91 0.10
C LYS A 29 -2.98 11.41 -0.48
N ARG A 30 -3.27 11.07 -1.74
CA ARG A 30 -4.53 11.47 -2.40
C ARG A 30 -5.76 10.99 -1.62
N ILE A 31 -5.76 9.74 -1.16
CA ILE A 31 -6.87 9.17 -0.40
C ILE A 31 -6.97 9.82 0.98
N ALA A 32 -5.85 10.02 1.69
CA ALA A 32 -5.82 10.65 3.01
C ALA A 32 -6.45 12.05 2.98
N TYR A 33 -6.02 12.92 2.06
CA TYR A 33 -6.60 14.27 1.93
C TYR A 33 -8.09 14.24 1.55
N HIS A 34 -8.49 13.30 0.69
CA HIS A 34 -9.90 13.14 0.34
C HIS A 34 -10.76 12.67 1.54
N LEU A 35 -10.22 11.82 2.41
CA LEU A 35 -10.91 11.39 3.63
C LEU A 35 -10.97 12.52 4.65
N LEU A 36 -9.86 13.24 4.87
CA LEU A 36 -9.77 14.34 5.83
C LEU A 36 -10.87 15.38 5.63
N ALA A 37 -11.22 15.69 4.38
CA ALA A 37 -12.30 16.62 4.03
C ALA A 37 -13.71 16.20 4.55
N ARG A 38 -13.86 14.97 5.06
CA ARG A 38 -15.12 14.38 5.52
C ARG A 38 -15.06 13.91 6.99
N LEU A 39 -13.95 14.17 7.69
CA LEU A 39 -13.70 13.73 9.05
C LEU A 39 -13.70 14.93 10.02
N PRO A 40 -13.88 14.69 11.34
CA PRO A 40 -13.77 15.74 12.34
C PRO A 40 -12.40 16.43 12.32
N ALA A 41 -12.35 17.71 12.71
CA ALA A 41 -11.12 18.50 12.74
C ALA A 41 -10.05 17.97 13.71
N SER A 42 -10.41 17.02 14.60
CA SER A 42 -9.47 16.34 15.49
C SER A 42 -8.59 15.31 14.78
N VAL A 43 -8.98 14.83 13.59
CA VAL A 43 -8.22 13.82 12.85
C VAL A 43 -7.01 14.47 12.18
N GLN A 44 -5.83 13.89 12.37
CA GLN A 44 -4.59 14.35 11.74
C GLN A 44 -4.36 13.62 10.41
N VAL A 45 -3.92 14.36 9.39
CA VAL A 45 -3.68 13.77 8.06
C VAL A 45 -2.48 12.82 8.08
N GLU A 46 -1.52 13.08 8.96
CA GLU A 46 -0.33 12.26 9.16
C GLU A 46 -0.71 10.85 9.63
N ASP A 47 -1.70 10.72 10.52
CA ASP A 47 -2.18 9.42 11.01
C ASP A 47 -2.87 8.64 9.89
N LEU A 48 -3.72 9.31 9.09
CA LEU A 48 -4.31 8.71 7.89
C LEU A 48 -3.23 8.23 6.91
N ILE A 49 -2.22 9.05 6.65
CA ILE A 49 -1.12 8.68 5.75
C ILE A 49 -0.40 7.45 6.31
N GLN A 50 -0.09 7.40 7.60
CA GLN A 50 0.56 6.25 8.23
C GLN A 50 -0.28 4.97 8.08
N ALA A 51 -1.56 5.03 8.46
CA ALA A 51 -2.49 3.90 8.31
C ALA A 51 -2.60 3.42 6.85
N GLY A 52 -2.70 4.37 5.92
CA GLY A 52 -2.73 4.09 4.49
C GLY A 52 -1.45 3.47 3.95
N MET A 53 -0.28 3.90 4.44
CA MET A 53 1.01 3.31 4.07
C MET A 53 1.12 1.86 4.56
N ILE A 54 0.62 1.55 5.77
CA ILE A 54 0.55 0.17 6.26
C ILE A 54 -0.34 -0.68 5.35
N GLY A 55 -1.51 -0.16 4.96
CA GLY A 55 -2.39 -0.82 3.98
C GLY A 55 -1.72 -1.05 2.62
N LEU A 56 -0.93 -0.09 2.14
CA LEU A 56 -0.15 -0.21 0.90
C LEU A 56 0.96 -1.29 1.01
N LEU A 57 1.65 -1.36 2.16
CA LEU A 57 2.66 -2.38 2.42
C LEU A 57 2.04 -3.78 2.44
N GLU A 58 0.87 -3.94 3.04
CA GLU A 58 0.20 -5.24 3.03
C GLU A 58 -0.21 -5.68 1.63
N VAL A 59 -0.80 -4.76 0.86
CA VAL A 59 -1.35 -5.08 -0.46
C VAL A 59 -0.26 -5.33 -1.49
N SER A 60 0.92 -4.71 -1.36
CA SER A 60 2.10 -4.97 -2.22
C SER A 60 2.58 -6.42 -2.11
N THR A 61 2.39 -7.08 -0.97
CA THR A 61 2.74 -8.49 -0.77
C THR A 61 1.64 -9.48 -1.17
N LYS A 62 0.38 -9.03 -1.20
CA LYS A 62 -0.80 -9.88 -1.42
C LYS A 62 -1.39 -9.76 -2.82
N TYR A 63 -0.89 -8.84 -3.64
CA TYR A 63 -1.42 -8.62 -4.99
C TYR A 63 -1.10 -9.79 -5.92
N ASP A 64 -2.10 -10.17 -6.70
CA ASP A 64 -2.02 -11.21 -7.70
C ASP A 64 -2.68 -10.69 -8.99
N ALA A 65 -1.84 -10.41 -9.99
CA ALA A 65 -2.29 -9.88 -11.27
C ALA A 65 -3.20 -10.85 -12.05
N SER A 66 -3.14 -12.15 -11.76
CA SER A 66 -4.00 -13.15 -12.43
C SER A 66 -5.48 -13.01 -12.07
N LYS A 67 -5.80 -12.29 -10.98
CA LYS A 67 -7.18 -12.04 -10.53
C LYS A 67 -7.90 -10.93 -11.28
N GLY A 68 -7.25 -10.30 -12.27
CA GLY A 68 -7.89 -9.41 -13.26
C GLY A 68 -8.16 -7.97 -12.81
N ALA A 69 -7.91 -7.62 -11.54
CA ALA A 69 -7.95 -6.24 -11.07
C ALA A 69 -6.58 -5.58 -11.20
N SER A 70 -6.54 -4.29 -11.55
CA SER A 70 -5.29 -3.52 -11.49
C SER A 70 -4.82 -3.38 -10.05
N PHE A 71 -3.50 -3.26 -9.85
CA PHE A 71 -2.94 -2.98 -8.52
C PHE A 71 -3.54 -1.70 -7.93
N GLU A 72 -3.70 -0.64 -8.73
CA GLU A 72 -4.28 0.64 -8.26
C GLU A 72 -5.69 0.44 -7.68
N THR A 73 -6.54 -0.30 -8.39
CA THR A 73 -7.91 -0.58 -7.94
C THR A 73 -7.92 -1.37 -6.64
N TYR A 74 -7.11 -2.41 -6.54
CA TYR A 74 -7.04 -3.24 -5.34
C TYR A 74 -6.44 -2.48 -4.14
N ALA A 75 -5.32 -1.79 -4.36
CA ALA A 75 -4.66 -0.98 -3.35
C ALA A 75 -5.54 0.17 -2.86
N GLY A 76 -6.25 0.86 -3.75
CA GLY A 76 -7.13 1.97 -3.37
C GLY A 76 -8.21 1.57 -2.36
N ILE A 77 -8.80 0.38 -2.51
CA ILE A 77 -9.79 -0.16 -1.56
C ILE A 77 -9.13 -0.46 -0.22
N ARG A 78 -7.98 -1.14 -0.21
CA ARG A 78 -7.27 -1.54 1.01
C ARG A 78 -6.71 -0.37 1.80
N ILE A 79 -6.12 0.61 1.11
CA ILE A 79 -5.58 1.85 1.69
C ILE A 79 -6.70 2.62 2.38
N ARG A 80 -7.84 2.80 1.70
CA ARG A 80 -8.99 3.51 2.28
C ARG A 80 -9.53 2.77 3.51
N GLY A 81 -9.65 1.44 3.46
CA GLY A 81 -10.08 0.63 4.60
C GLY A 81 -9.17 0.83 5.81
N ALA A 82 -7.85 0.67 5.62
CA ALA A 82 -6.88 0.85 6.69
C ALA A 82 -6.95 2.23 7.36
N MET A 83 -7.19 3.29 6.58
CA MET A 83 -7.38 4.64 7.14
C MET A 83 -8.65 4.79 7.95
N LEU A 84 -9.75 4.14 7.54
CA LEU A 84 -11.03 4.23 8.24
C LEU A 84 -11.06 3.38 9.51
N ASP A 85 -10.23 2.35 9.59
CA ASP A 85 -10.10 1.50 10.78
C ASP A 85 -9.34 2.20 11.93
N GLU A 86 -8.57 3.26 11.64
CA GLU A 86 -7.76 4.04 12.61
C GLU A 86 -8.44 5.34 13.10
N VAL A 87 -9.66 5.64 12.64
CA VAL A 87 -10.41 6.87 12.98
C VAL A 87 -11.59 6.58 13.88
#